data_AF-A0A7X5QHS6-F1
#
_entry.id   AF-A0A7X5QHS6-F1
#
_cell.length_a   1.000
_cell.length_b   1.000
_cell.length_c   1.000
_cell.angle_alpha   90.00
_cell.angle_beta   90.00
_cell.angle_gamma   90.00
#
_symmetry.space_group_name_H-M   'P 1'
#
loop_
_entity.id
_entity.type
_entity.pdbx_description
1 polymer ?
#
loop_
_entity_poly.entity_id
_entity_poly.type
_entity_poly.pdbx_seq_one_letter_code
_entity_poly.pdbx_strand_id
1 'polypeptide(L)' 'MKEKLKPCPFCGGEAAKLCTSWKLVIVFCTTCKNQTARCLSQSDAIQAWNKRVNEGG' A
#
# COMPACT_ATOMS: atom_id res chain seq x y z
N MET A 1 -11.00 13.07 2.81
CA MET A 1 -11.36 11.70 3.25
C MET A 1 -10.05 10.98 3.62
N LYS A 2 -9.97 10.29 4.78
CA LYS A 2 -8.79 9.47 5.10
C LYS A 2 -8.93 8.17 4.30
N GLU A 3 -8.22 8.03 3.18
CA GLU A 3 -8.21 6.78 2.41
C GLU A 3 -7.64 5.66 3.30
N LYS A 4 -8.47 4.65 3.61
CA LYS A 4 -8.08 3.50 4.43
C LYS A 4 -7.35 2.47 3.56
N LEU A 5 -6.28 1.92 4.10
CA LEU A 5 -5.55 0.80 3.49
C LEU A 5 -6.37 -0.48 3.62
N LYS A 6 -6.57 -1.19 2.51
CA LYS A 6 -7.11 -2.55 2.51
C LYS A 6 -6.03 -3.55 2.98
N PRO A 7 -6.43 -4.71 3.54
CA PRO A 7 -5.49 -5.77 3.89
C PRO A 7 -4.72 -6.28 2.66
N CYS A 8 -3.61 -6.97 2.90
CA CYS A 8 -2.78 -7.53 1.85
C CYS A 8 -3.54 -8.57 1.03
N PRO A 9 -3.62 -8.43 -0.32
CA PRO A 9 -4.35 -9.38 -1.16
C PRO A 9 -3.67 -10.75 -1.28
N PHE A 10 -2.40 -10.87 -0.88
CA PHE A 10 -1.63 -12.10 -1.02
C PHE A 10 -1.70 -13.00 0.21
N CYS A 11 -1.79 -12.41 1.40
CA CYS A 11 -1.73 -13.14 2.67
C CYS A 11 -2.81 -12.74 3.68
N GLY A 12 -3.67 -11.78 3.35
CA GLY A 12 -4.67 -11.21 4.29
C GLY A 12 -4.07 -10.37 5.42
N GLY A 13 -2.74 -10.22 5.50
CA GLY A 13 -2.05 -9.48 6.54
C GLY A 13 -2.27 -7.97 6.50
N GLU A 14 -1.82 -7.28 7.54
CA GLU A 14 -1.98 -5.83 7.65
C GLU A 14 -1.07 -5.07 6.67
N ALA A 15 -1.59 -3.95 6.14
CA ALA A 15 -0.86 -3.05 5.27
C ALA A 15 -0.51 -1.76 6.02
N ALA A 16 0.76 -1.35 5.93
CA ALA A 16 1.29 -0.14 6.53
C ALA A 16 1.87 0.79 5.46
N LYS A 17 1.93 2.08 5.76
CA LYS A 17 2.55 3.11 4.91
C LYS A 17 3.90 3.53 5.49
N LEU A 18 4.88 3.70 4.61
CA LEU A 18 6.20 4.22 4.92
C LEU A 18 6.44 5.50 4.11
N CYS A 19 6.72 6.60 4.80
CA CYS A 19 7.19 7.83 4.17
C CYS A 19 8.70 7.91 4.29
N THR A 20 9.39 7.99 3.16
CA THR A 20 10.85 8.16 3.10
C THR A 20 11.23 9.63 3.26
N SER A 21 12.50 9.90 3.60
CA SER A 21 13.04 11.26 3.70
C SER A 21 12.92 12.08 2.40
N TRP A 22 12.78 11.40 1.25
CA TRP A 22 12.58 11.99 -0.06
C TRP A 22 11.11 12.36 -0.36
N LYS A 23 10.25 12.37 0.67
CA LYS A 23 8.79 12.54 0.55
C LYS A 23 8.11 11.50 -0.35
N LEU A 24 8.76 10.37 -0.61
CA LEU A 24 8.15 9.24 -1.31
C LEU A 24 7.41 8.36 -0.32
N VAL A 25 6.20 7.93 -0.71
CA VAL A 25 5.32 7.07 0.06
C VAL A 25 5.32 5.67 -0.56
N ILE A 26 5.44 4.66 0.28
CA ILE A 26 5.35 3.25 -0.07
C ILE A 26 4.29 2.63 0.83
N VAL A 27 3.48 1.73 0.29
CA VAL A 27 2.60 0.88 1.09
C VAL A 27 3.15 -0.54 1.04
N PHE A 28 3.24 -1.20 2.19
CA PHE A 28 3.79 -2.55 2.29
C PHE A 28 3.00 -3.39 3.29
N CYS A 29 3.03 -4.71 3.11
CA CYS A 29 2.48 -5.64 4.08
C CYS A 29 3.48 -5.89 5.21
N THR A 30 3.02 -5.80 6.45
CA THR A 30 3.86 -6.07 7.62
C THR A 30 4.17 -7.57 7.77
N THR A 31 3.32 -8.44 7.21
CA THR A 31 3.46 -9.91 7.24
C THR A 31 4.34 -10.43 6.10
N CYS A 32 3.89 -10.34 4.84
CA CYS A 32 4.58 -10.95 3.70
C CYS A 32 5.61 -10.03 3.02
N LYS A 33 5.78 -8.79 3.52
CA LYS A 33 6.71 -7.78 2.99
C LYS A 33 6.47 -7.35 1.54
N ASN A 34 5.38 -7.77 0.91
CA ASN A 34 5.03 -7.28 -0.41
C ASN A 34 4.72 -5.78 -0.36
N GLN A 35 5.12 -5.02 -1.37
CA GLN A 35 5.07 -3.56 -1.36
C GLN A 35 4.67 -2.94 -2.70
N THR A 36 4.18 -1.70 -2.66
CA THR A 36 3.95 -0.87 -3.84
C THR A 36 5.25 -0.31 -4.41
N ALA A 37 5.17 0.26 -5.60
CA ALA A 37 6.18 1.20 -6.06
C ALA A 37 6.22 2.45 -5.15
N ARG A 38 7.31 3.20 -5.22
CA ARG A 38 7.46 4.50 -4.57
C ARG A 38 6.56 5.52 -5.28
N CYS A 39 5.63 6.14 -4.55
CA CYS A 39 4.75 7.17 -5.06
C CYS A 39 5.10 8.54 -4.45
N LEU A 40 4.83 9.62 -5.17
CA LEU A 40 5.02 11.00 -4.67
C LEU A 40 3.89 11.44 -3.73
N SER A 41 2.71 10.84 -3.89
CA SER A 41 1.53 11.13 -3.08
C SER A 41 1.14 9.93 -2.23
N GLN A 42 0.70 10.21 -0.99
CA GLN A 42 0.13 9.18 -0.12
C GLN A 42 -1.13 8.57 -0.72
N SER A 43 -1.97 9.39 -1.37
CA SER A 43 -3.19 8.94 -2.04
C SER A 43 -2.88 7.98 -3.18
N ASP A 44 -1.90 8.30 -4.03
CA ASP A 44 -1.48 7.41 -5.12
C ASP A 44 -0.96 6.07 -4.58
N ALA A 45 -0.19 6.08 -3.50
CA ALA A 45 0.32 4.85 -2.88
C ALA A 45 -0.82 3.97 -2.34
N ILE A 46 -1.82 4.59 -1.70
CA ILE A 46 -2.99 3.89 -1.15
C ILE A 46 -3.87 3.35 -2.27
N GLN A 47 -4.11 4.13 -3.33
CA GLN A 47 -4.88 3.68 -4.48
C GLN A 47 -4.19 2.55 -5.23
N ALA A 48 -2.87 2.66 -5.47
CA ALA A 48 -2.08 1.60 -6.09
C ALA A 48 -2.10 0.30 -5.28
N TRP A 49 -2.05 0.38 -3.95
CA TRP A 49 -2.21 -0.77 -3.07
C TRP A 49 -3.62 -1.37 -3.15
N ASN A 50 -4.64 -0.52 -2.97
CA ASN A 50 -6.04 -0.96 -2.93
C ASN A 50 -6.53 -1.51 -4.28
N LYS A 51 -5.93 -1.10 -5.40
CA LYS A 51 -6.21 -1.66 -6.73
C LYS A 51 -5.82 -3.14 -6.82
N ARG A 52 -4.72 -3.55 -6.18
CA ARG A 52 -4.27 -4.96 -6.15
C ARG A 52 -5.24 -5.89 -5.44
N VAL A 53 -6.08 -5.36 -4.54
CA VAL A 53 -7.14 -6.13 -3.87
C VAL A 53 -8.36 -6.28 -4.77
N ASN A 54 -8.56 -5.39 -5.73
CA ASN A 54 -9.70 -5.42 -6.63
C ASN A 54 -9.46 -6.28 -7.89
N GLU A 55 -8.20 -6.48 -8.26
CA GLU A 55 -7.79 -7.38 -9.36
C GLU A 55 -7.51 -8.78 -8.81
N GLY A 56 -8.39 -9.28 -7.93
CA GLY A 56 -8.34 -10.66 -7.45
C GLY A 56 -8.35 -11.62 -8.65
N GLY A 57 -7.27 -12.40 -8.77
CA GLY A 57 -7.29 -13.64 -9.55
C GLY A 57 -8.08 -14.72 -8.82
#